data_AF-A0A923HYY9-F1
#
_entry.id   AF-A0A923HYY9-F1
#
_cell.length_a   1.000
_cell.length_b   1.000
_cell.length_c   1.000
_cell.angle_alpha   90.00
_cell.angle_beta   90.00
_cell.angle_gamma   90.00
#
_symmetry.space_group_name_H-M   'P 1'
#
loop_
_entity.id
_entity.type
_entity.pdbx_description
1 polymer ?
#
loop_
_entity_poly.entity_id
_entity_poly.type
_entity_poly.pdbx_seq_one_letter_code
_entity_poly.pdbx_strand_id
1 'polypeptide(L)'
;MSNQDPHQVRSSQPINLRTARKQASQQQAQLSAAEQQRVALLKQRHQTSLVGAASPKQSHMTSGKLIAGGTLLCSGGMLGVAIIGGSGILAAIAAAGVGLSGFLYLHGVRENKRKHVEQALPFVFQLDHLQRVDQLIAKVNAESDEEVQVSLQQIRQQLDRVMQMLANADSRLSLNLEQRFYLQQFVERYLPDSLQAYLKVPAQARCDQVIVENKTALMLLKSQLILLQQGLQEHESHLQENATEQLVQQQRFLEAKQVQIPRSSNLDL
;
A
#
# COMPACT_ATOMS: atom_id res chain seq x y z
N MET A 1 -32.24 61.39 -15.44
CA MET A 1 -32.77 60.11 -14.93
C MET A 1 -31.59 59.39 -14.30
N SER A 2 -31.64 59.09 -13.01
CA SER A 2 -30.43 58.81 -12.21
C SER A 2 -29.97 57.35 -12.28
N ASN A 3 -28.66 57.15 -12.33
CA ASN A 3 -28.02 55.86 -12.08
C ASN A 3 -28.29 55.36 -10.65
N GLN A 4 -28.36 54.04 -10.48
CA GLN A 4 -28.33 53.39 -9.17
C GLN A 4 -27.11 52.45 -9.10
N ASP A 5 -26.21 52.70 -8.15
CA ASP A 5 -25.04 51.87 -7.89
C ASP A 5 -25.41 50.62 -7.07
N PRO A 6 -25.02 49.39 -7.49
CA PRO A 6 -25.25 48.18 -6.73
C PRO A 6 -24.11 47.90 -5.72
N HIS A 7 -23.86 48.83 -4.79
CA HIS A 7 -22.85 48.64 -3.74
C HIS A 7 -23.42 48.17 -2.39
N GLN A 8 -23.07 46.91 -2.06
CA GLN A 8 -22.81 46.40 -0.70
C GLN A 8 -23.94 46.44 0.35
N VAL A 9 -24.65 45.32 0.50
CA VAL A 9 -25.30 44.94 1.77
C VAL A 9 -24.52 43.77 2.39
N ARG A 10 -23.53 44.08 3.24
CA ARG A 10 -22.90 43.11 4.15
C ARG A 10 -23.48 43.28 5.55
N SER A 11 -24.47 42.48 5.90
CA SER A 11 -25.05 42.41 7.25
C SER A 11 -24.11 41.67 8.22
N SER A 12 -23.18 42.41 8.81
CA SER A 12 -22.30 41.91 9.88
C SER A 12 -23.09 41.71 11.19
N GLN A 13 -23.78 40.58 11.34
CA GLN A 13 -24.31 40.19 12.65
C GLN A 13 -23.16 39.79 13.60
N PRO A 14 -23.20 40.22 14.88
CA PRO A 14 -22.17 39.85 15.86
C PRO A 14 -22.31 38.37 16.23
N ILE A 15 -21.38 37.54 15.72
CA ILE A 15 -21.30 36.12 16.05
C ILE A 15 -20.88 35.98 17.53
N ASN A 16 -21.83 35.62 18.38
CA ASN A 16 -21.57 35.34 19.79
C ASN A 16 -20.77 34.03 19.95
N LEU A 17 -19.44 34.12 19.94
CA LEU A 17 -18.51 32.98 20.07
C LEU A 17 -18.76 32.10 21.32
N ARG A 18 -19.44 32.63 22.35
CA ARG A 18 -19.82 31.90 23.56
C ARG A 18 -20.91 30.83 23.35
N THR A 19 -21.84 31.00 22.41
CA THR A 19 -22.90 30.01 22.15
C THR A 19 -22.41 28.89 21.23
N ALA A 20 -21.63 29.23 20.19
CA ALA A 20 -21.06 28.27 19.25
C ALA A 20 -20.23 27.17 19.95
N ARG A 21 -19.37 27.54 20.92
CA ARG A 21 -18.55 26.56 21.66
C ARG A 21 -19.39 25.59 22.50
N LYS A 22 -20.53 26.02 23.03
CA LYS A 22 -21.44 25.17 23.82
C LYS A 22 -22.22 24.19 22.93
N GLN A 23 -22.66 24.65 21.76
CA GLN A 23 -23.33 23.80 20.76
C GLN A 23 -22.40 22.70 20.21
N ALA A 24 -21.15 23.04 19.89
CA ALA A 24 -20.16 22.06 19.43
C ALA A 24 -19.96 20.92 20.45
N SER A 25 -19.79 21.24 21.74
CA SER A 25 -19.67 20.22 22.80
C SER A 25 -20.94 19.37 22.98
N GLN A 26 -22.13 19.91 22.69
CA GLN A 26 -23.37 19.13 22.75
C GLN A 26 -23.53 18.18 21.55
N GLN A 27 -23.16 18.62 20.34
CA GLN A 27 -23.16 17.76 19.15
C GLN A 27 -22.13 16.62 19.27
N GLN A 28 -20.95 16.91 19.82
CA GLN A 28 -19.89 15.90 20.00
C GLN A 28 -20.31 14.83 21.02
N ALA A 29 -21.02 15.20 22.09
CA ALA A 29 -21.61 14.25 23.03
C ALA A 29 -22.70 13.38 22.38
N GLN A 30 -23.58 13.97 21.55
CA GLN A 30 -24.66 13.26 20.85
C GLN A 30 -24.13 12.24 19.83
N LEU A 31 -23.07 12.56 19.09
CA LEU A 31 -22.41 11.63 18.17
C LEU A 31 -21.89 10.39 18.90
N SER A 32 -21.22 10.57 20.05
CA SER A 32 -20.68 9.45 20.83
C SER A 32 -21.77 8.49 21.37
N ALA A 33 -22.97 9.01 21.69
CA ALA A 33 -24.09 8.19 22.12
C ALA A 33 -24.69 7.35 20.97
N ALA A 34 -24.82 7.93 19.78
CA ALA A 34 -25.31 7.22 18.60
C ALA A 34 -24.36 6.10 18.14
N GLU A 35 -23.05 6.32 18.26
CA GLU A 35 -22.02 5.31 17.98
C GLU A 35 -22.09 4.14 18.98
N GLN A 36 -22.23 4.42 20.28
CA GLN A 36 -22.37 3.39 21.32
C GLN A 36 -23.62 2.51 21.08
N GLN A 37 -24.75 3.11 20.67
CA GLN A 37 -25.96 2.37 20.31
C GLN A 37 -25.74 1.44 19.10
N ARG A 38 -25.05 1.90 18.04
CA ARG A 38 -24.70 1.05 16.89
C ARG A 38 -23.82 -0.14 17.28
N VAL A 39 -22.82 0.09 18.13
CA VAL A 39 -21.92 -0.98 18.62
C VAL A 39 -22.67 -1.99 19.50
N ALA A 40 -23.62 -1.54 20.34
CA ALA A 40 -24.45 -2.42 21.14
C ALA A 40 -25.36 -3.32 20.26
N LEU A 41 -26.01 -2.75 19.25
CA LEU A 41 -26.89 -3.49 18.34
C LEU A 41 -26.11 -4.55 17.52
N LEU A 42 -24.91 -4.21 17.03
CA LEU A 42 -24.03 -5.17 16.35
C LEU A 42 -23.63 -6.34 17.27
N LYS A 43 -23.28 -6.07 18.54
CA LYS A 43 -22.96 -7.14 19.52
C LYS A 43 -24.15 -8.07 19.76
N GLN A 44 -25.37 -7.53 19.83
CA GLN A 44 -26.57 -8.33 20.03
C GLN A 44 -26.86 -9.27 18.85
N ARG A 45 -26.64 -8.80 17.61
CA ARG A 45 -26.78 -9.62 16.38
C ARG A 45 -25.84 -10.82 16.35
N HIS A 46 -24.62 -10.70 16.88
CA HIS A 46 -23.65 -11.80 16.88
C HIS A 46 -23.94 -12.90 17.93
N GLN A 47 -24.80 -12.65 18.92
CA GLN A 47 -25.17 -13.64 19.93
C GLN A 47 -26.33 -14.55 19.51
N THR A 48 -27.20 -14.10 18.60
CA THR A 48 -28.43 -14.84 18.20
C THR A 48 -28.25 -15.91 17.12
N SER A 49 -27.05 -16.09 16.55
CA SER A 49 -26.80 -17.05 15.45
C SER A 49 -26.20 -18.40 15.88
N LEU A 50 -26.23 -18.76 17.17
CA LEU A 50 -25.57 -19.97 17.71
C LEU A 50 -26.50 -21.10 18.18
N VAL A 51 -27.81 -21.05 17.89
CA VAL A 51 -28.77 -22.08 18.32
C VAL A 51 -29.71 -22.51 17.18
N GLY A 52 -29.61 -23.77 16.76
CA GLY A 52 -30.48 -24.43 15.76
C GLY A 52 -29.93 -24.38 14.32
N ALA A 53 -30.01 -25.43 13.50
CA ALA A 53 -30.59 -26.77 13.69
C ALA A 53 -29.85 -27.84 12.86
N ALA A 54 -30.12 -29.13 13.12
CA ALA A 54 -29.38 -30.26 12.59
C ALA A 54 -29.82 -30.75 11.18
N SER A 55 -28.89 -31.38 10.44
CA SER A 55 -29.09 -32.15 9.20
C SER A 55 -29.86 -33.48 9.45
N PRO A 56 -30.43 -34.18 8.43
CA PRO A 56 -29.67 -34.91 7.38
C PRO A 56 -30.39 -34.89 5.98
N LYS A 57 -30.04 -35.58 4.88
CA LYS A 57 -29.02 -36.60 4.51
C LYS A 57 -28.82 -36.61 2.95
N GLN A 58 -27.61 -36.95 2.47
CA GLN A 58 -27.13 -37.65 1.22
C GLN A 58 -28.10 -37.89 0.02
N SER A 59 -27.75 -38.02 -1.27
CA SER A 59 -26.52 -38.34 -2.07
C SER A 59 -26.79 -37.91 -3.56
N HIS A 60 -25.89 -37.66 -4.52
CA HIS A 60 -24.78 -38.46 -5.07
C HIS A 60 -23.76 -37.60 -5.88
N MET A 61 -22.63 -38.23 -6.24
CA MET A 61 -21.40 -37.65 -6.82
C MET A 61 -21.47 -37.16 -8.28
N THR A 62 -20.68 -36.13 -8.59
CA THR A 62 -19.60 -36.20 -9.60
C THR A 62 -18.40 -35.32 -9.21
N SER A 63 -17.19 -35.78 -9.48
CA SER A 63 -15.91 -35.11 -9.15
C SER A 63 -15.47 -34.12 -10.25
N GLY A 64 -14.64 -33.10 -9.99
CA GLY A 64 -14.01 -32.74 -8.71
C GLY A 64 -13.17 -31.45 -8.77
N LYS A 65 -12.32 -31.26 -7.74
CA LYS A 65 -11.54 -30.04 -7.39
C LYS A 65 -12.26 -28.95 -6.58
N LEU A 66 -12.98 -29.44 -5.56
CA LEU A 66 -12.93 -28.97 -4.16
C LEU A 66 -11.47 -29.03 -3.62
N ILE A 67 -10.98 -28.42 -2.53
CA ILE A 67 -11.49 -27.55 -1.42
C ILE A 67 -10.20 -26.82 -0.85
N ALA A 68 -10.17 -25.64 -0.22
CA ALA A 68 -10.67 -25.20 1.09
C ALA A 68 -10.30 -23.69 1.27
N GLY A 69 -10.84 -22.88 2.20
CA GLY A 69 -11.50 -23.22 3.46
C GLY A 69 -10.50 -23.18 4.62
N GLY A 70 -10.58 -22.17 5.49
CA GLY A 70 -9.53 -21.90 6.49
C GLY A 70 -9.43 -22.94 7.61
N THR A 71 -8.20 -23.37 7.90
CA THR A 71 -7.82 -24.12 9.11
C THR A 71 -6.41 -23.76 9.54
N LEU A 72 -6.26 -22.82 10.49
CA LEU A 72 -4.97 -22.60 11.19
C LEU A 72 -5.17 -22.07 12.61
N LEU A 73 -6.05 -22.75 13.35
CA LEU A 73 -6.21 -22.63 14.80
C LEU A 73 -6.31 -24.03 15.43
N CYS A 74 -5.32 -24.89 15.13
CA CYS A 74 -5.15 -26.18 15.81
C CYS A 74 -3.73 -26.76 15.61
N SER A 75 -2.71 -26.02 16.05
CA SER A 75 -1.32 -26.51 16.21
C SER A 75 -0.74 -26.16 17.58
N GLY A 76 -1.59 -26.11 18.60
CA GLY A 76 -1.23 -25.92 20.02
C GLY A 76 -1.54 -27.16 20.85
N GLY A 77 -1.13 -28.35 20.37
CA GLY A 77 -1.67 -29.63 20.86
C GLY A 77 -0.75 -30.85 20.84
N MET A 78 0.58 -30.69 20.83
CA MET A 78 1.53 -31.79 21.05
C MET A 78 2.80 -31.37 21.81
N LEU A 79 2.62 -31.00 23.08
CA LEU A 79 3.72 -30.89 24.05
C LEU A 79 3.20 -31.17 25.48
N GLY A 80 2.34 -32.20 25.58
CA GLY A 80 1.50 -32.48 26.75
C GLY A 80 1.63 -33.89 27.35
N VAL A 81 2.69 -34.65 27.04
CA VAL A 81 2.99 -35.93 27.72
C VAL A 81 4.52 -36.08 27.90
N ALA A 82 5.08 -35.43 28.92
CA ALA A 82 6.48 -35.63 29.34
C ALA A 82 6.76 -35.22 30.81
N ILE A 83 5.79 -35.35 31.73
CA ILE A 83 6.02 -35.08 33.17
C ILE A 83 5.38 -36.16 34.04
N ILE A 84 5.87 -37.40 33.91
CA ILE A 84 5.83 -38.42 34.98
C ILE A 84 7.20 -39.13 34.96
N GLY A 85 8.18 -38.59 35.69
CA GLY A 85 9.57 -39.08 35.68
C GLY A 85 10.55 -37.97 36.06
N GLY A 86 10.83 -37.83 37.36
CA GLY A 86 11.40 -36.62 37.96
C GLY A 86 12.73 -36.09 37.38
N SER A 87 12.80 -34.76 37.21
CA SER A 87 14.01 -33.93 37.38
C SER A 87 13.66 -32.43 37.20
N GLY A 88 13.32 -31.75 38.30
CA GLY A 88 12.72 -30.42 38.29
C GLY A 88 13.62 -29.21 37.94
N ILE A 89 14.66 -29.38 37.11
CA ILE A 89 15.66 -28.32 36.85
C ILE A 89 15.74 -27.91 35.36
N LEU A 90 15.39 -28.78 34.40
CA LEU A 90 15.54 -28.48 32.97
C LEU A 90 14.36 -27.75 32.30
N ALA A 91 13.21 -27.61 32.98
CA ALA A 91 12.03 -26.92 32.43
C ALA A 91 12.18 -25.38 32.35
N ALA A 92 13.11 -24.77 33.10
CA ALA A 92 13.24 -23.32 33.20
C ALA A 92 13.82 -22.65 31.94
N ILE A 93 14.65 -23.35 31.16
CA ILE A 93 15.36 -22.77 30.02
C ILE A 93 14.44 -22.64 28.79
N ALA A 94 13.51 -23.57 28.59
CA ALA A 94 12.59 -23.57 27.45
C ALA A 94 11.57 -22.41 27.47
N ALA A 95 11.16 -21.96 28.66
CA ALA A 95 10.18 -20.88 28.82
C ALA A 95 10.75 -19.49 28.48
N ALA A 96 12.07 -19.27 28.67
CA ALA A 96 12.70 -17.98 28.41
C ALA A 96 12.87 -17.66 26.91
N GLY A 97 13.10 -18.68 26.07
CA GLY A 97 13.38 -18.48 24.63
C GLY A 97 12.18 -18.01 23.80
N VAL A 98 10.96 -18.44 24.16
CA VAL A 98 9.73 -18.10 23.40
C VAL A 98 9.18 -16.72 23.78
N GLY A 99 9.41 -16.27 25.02
CA GLY A 99 9.00 -14.94 25.46
C GLY A 99 9.69 -13.81 24.68
N LEU A 100 10.99 -13.97 24.40
CA LEU A 100 11.80 -12.90 23.79
C LEU A 100 11.52 -12.71 22.30
N SER A 101 11.28 -13.80 21.55
CA SER A 101 10.91 -13.73 20.13
C SER A 101 9.50 -13.15 19.93
N GLY A 102 8.54 -13.54 20.77
CA GLY A 102 7.20 -12.94 20.79
C GLY A 102 7.22 -11.45 21.17
N PHE A 103 8.02 -11.07 22.17
CA PHE A 103 8.14 -9.68 22.62
C PHE A 103 8.77 -8.77 21.55
N LEU A 104 9.85 -9.22 20.89
CA LEU A 104 10.48 -8.46 19.80
C LEU A 104 9.54 -8.28 18.59
N TYR A 105 8.77 -9.32 18.21
CA TYR A 105 7.81 -9.21 17.11
C TYR A 105 6.65 -8.26 17.45
N LEU A 106 6.15 -8.29 18.69
CA LEU A 106 5.06 -7.41 19.15
C LEU A 106 5.51 -5.96 19.41
N HIS A 107 6.75 -5.70 19.82
CA HIS A 107 7.29 -4.34 19.92
C HIS A 107 7.63 -3.76 18.54
N GLY A 108 8.30 -4.51 17.67
CA GLY A 108 8.67 -4.06 16.32
C GLY A 108 7.46 -3.66 15.46
N VAL A 109 6.35 -4.40 15.58
CA VAL A 109 5.10 -4.07 14.85
C VAL A 109 4.31 -2.91 15.50
N ARG A 110 4.52 -2.62 16.80
CA ARG A 110 3.81 -1.54 17.50
C ARG A 110 4.46 -0.16 17.32
N GLU A 111 5.78 -0.08 17.19
CA GLU A 111 6.46 1.21 16.98
C GLU A 111 6.13 1.83 15.61
N ASN A 112 5.91 1.01 14.58
CA ASN A 112 5.48 1.49 13.25
C ASN A 112 4.04 2.07 13.22
N LYS A 113 3.20 1.84 14.25
CA LYS A 113 1.81 2.35 14.28
C LYS A 113 1.60 3.63 15.07
N ARG A 114 2.67 4.28 15.58
CA ARG A 114 2.58 5.54 16.34
C ARG A 114 3.52 6.67 15.89
N LYS A 115 4.20 6.53 14.74
CA LYS A 115 5.03 7.59 14.14
C LYS A 115 4.42 8.21 12.86
N HIS A 116 3.08 8.23 12.75
CA HIS A 116 2.38 9.11 11.80
C HIS A 116 2.33 10.57 12.32
N VAL A 117 3.47 11.09 12.76
CA VAL A 117 3.72 12.52 12.88
C VAL A 117 4.60 12.87 11.71
N GLU A 118 3.95 13.22 10.60
CA GLU A 118 4.34 14.22 9.59
C GLU A 118 5.84 14.52 9.37
N GLN A 119 6.68 13.50 9.40
CA GLN A 119 7.98 13.55 8.75
C GLN A 119 7.75 13.18 7.29
N ALA A 120 7.43 14.20 6.50
CA ALA A 120 7.63 14.18 5.06
C ALA A 120 9.14 14.08 4.80
N LEU A 121 9.71 12.88 5.05
CA LEU A 121 11.04 12.52 4.61
C LEU A 121 11.10 12.80 3.11
N PRO A 122 12.12 13.52 2.63
CA PRO A 122 12.22 13.84 1.22
C PRO A 122 12.36 12.52 0.46
N PHE A 123 11.33 12.19 -0.32
CA PHE A 123 11.37 11.05 -1.23
C PHE A 123 12.47 11.32 -2.25
N VAL A 124 13.59 10.63 -2.07
CA VAL A 124 14.82 10.76 -2.85
C VAL A 124 15.36 9.35 -3.07
N PHE A 125 15.38 8.91 -4.33
CA PHE A 125 16.16 7.74 -4.70
C PHE A 125 17.62 8.00 -4.40
N GLN A 126 18.23 7.19 -3.52
CA GLN A 126 19.66 7.26 -3.28
C GLN A 126 20.38 6.71 -4.51
N LEU A 127 21.33 7.48 -5.06
CA LEU A 127 22.05 7.13 -6.28
C LEU A 127 22.73 5.75 -6.18
N ASP A 128 23.23 5.42 -4.99
CA ASP A 128 23.89 4.16 -4.66
C ASP A 128 22.96 2.93 -4.86
N HIS A 129 21.66 3.07 -4.59
CA HIS A 129 20.70 1.98 -4.82
C HIS A 129 20.44 1.76 -6.31
N LEU A 130 20.36 2.83 -7.10
CA LEU A 130 20.22 2.75 -8.56
C LEU A 130 21.46 2.13 -9.21
N GLN A 131 22.66 2.56 -8.80
CA GLN A 131 23.91 1.96 -9.26
C GLN A 131 24.02 0.46 -8.89
N ARG A 132 23.54 0.07 -7.71
CA ARG A 132 23.46 -1.34 -7.30
C ARG A 132 22.50 -2.15 -8.18
N VAL A 133 21.35 -1.58 -8.54
CA VAL A 133 20.41 -2.20 -9.49
C VAL A 133 21.06 -2.39 -10.86
N ASP A 134 21.69 -1.35 -11.41
CA ASP A 134 22.39 -1.42 -12.70
C ASP A 134 23.49 -2.50 -12.72
N GLN A 135 24.28 -2.59 -11.65
CA GLN A 135 25.30 -3.64 -11.50
C GLN A 135 24.71 -5.05 -11.40
N LEU A 136 23.54 -5.22 -10.79
CA LEU A 136 22.85 -6.52 -10.73
C LEU A 136 22.23 -6.89 -12.07
N ILE A 137 21.62 -5.95 -12.78
CA ILE A 137 21.10 -6.15 -14.14
C ILE A 137 22.23 -6.57 -15.08
N ALA A 138 23.39 -5.88 -15.05
CA ALA A 138 24.54 -6.24 -15.87
C ALA A 138 25.06 -7.67 -15.61
N LYS A 139 25.05 -8.12 -14.33
CA LYS A 139 25.44 -9.49 -13.96
C LYS A 139 24.42 -10.53 -14.43
N VAL A 140 23.13 -10.26 -14.28
CA VAL A 140 22.08 -11.19 -14.75
C VAL A 140 22.09 -11.29 -16.27
N ASN A 141 22.19 -10.16 -16.99
CA ASN A 141 22.23 -10.14 -18.45
C ASN A 141 23.40 -10.95 -19.05
N ALA A 142 24.53 -11.02 -18.35
CA ALA A 142 25.68 -11.83 -18.80
C ALA A 142 25.46 -13.35 -18.70
N GLU A 143 24.47 -13.80 -17.93
CA GLU A 143 24.21 -15.22 -17.63
C GLU A 143 22.76 -15.65 -17.92
N SER A 144 21.93 -14.77 -18.48
CA SER A 144 20.50 -15.02 -18.78
C SER A 144 20.21 -15.07 -20.28
N ASP A 145 19.05 -15.62 -20.61
CA ASP A 145 18.52 -15.63 -21.98
C ASP A 145 18.01 -14.25 -22.42
N GLU A 146 17.81 -14.10 -23.74
CA GLU A 146 17.40 -12.85 -24.38
C GLU A 146 16.08 -12.30 -23.82
N GLU A 147 15.12 -13.17 -23.50
CA GLU A 147 13.82 -12.76 -22.94
C GLU A 147 13.99 -12.04 -21.58
N VAL A 148 14.83 -12.57 -20.69
CA VAL A 148 15.15 -11.91 -19.40
C VAL A 148 15.90 -10.60 -19.64
N GLN A 149 16.86 -10.56 -20.58
CA GLN A 149 17.60 -9.33 -20.91
C GLN A 149 16.66 -8.21 -21.38
N VAL A 150 15.71 -8.55 -22.27
CA VAL A 150 14.68 -7.62 -22.75
C VAL A 150 13.77 -7.15 -21.62
N SER A 151 13.30 -8.04 -20.74
CA SER A 151 12.48 -7.66 -19.58
C SER A 151 13.22 -6.72 -18.63
N LEU A 152 14.50 -6.98 -18.33
CA LEU A 152 15.31 -6.12 -17.47
C LEU A 152 15.60 -4.75 -18.11
N GLN A 153 15.83 -4.71 -19.43
CA GLN A 153 15.96 -3.45 -20.15
C GLN A 153 14.66 -2.64 -20.12
N GLN A 154 13.49 -3.27 -20.27
CA GLN A 154 12.20 -2.59 -20.18
C GLN A 154 11.96 -1.99 -18.78
N ILE A 155 12.25 -2.75 -17.71
CA ILE A 155 12.16 -2.27 -16.33
C ILE A 155 13.10 -1.07 -16.11
N ARG A 156 14.34 -1.13 -16.61
CA ARG A 156 15.31 -0.02 -16.53
C ARG A 156 14.78 1.24 -17.23
N GLN A 157 14.28 1.10 -18.45
CA GLN A 157 13.67 2.22 -19.20
C GLN A 157 12.42 2.81 -18.50
N GLN A 158 11.60 1.96 -17.86
CA GLN A 158 10.47 2.42 -17.05
C GLN A 158 10.95 3.20 -15.81
N LEU A 159 11.94 2.69 -15.07
CA LEU A 159 12.55 3.38 -13.94
C LEU A 159 13.10 4.74 -14.36
N ASP A 160 13.81 4.84 -15.49
CA ASP A 160 14.34 6.10 -16.01
C ASP A 160 13.23 7.12 -16.29
N ARG A 161 12.11 6.71 -16.90
CA ARG A 161 10.95 7.60 -17.13
C ARG A 161 10.27 8.03 -15.83
N VAL A 162 10.08 7.10 -14.89
CA VAL A 162 9.51 7.40 -13.56
C VAL A 162 10.41 8.36 -12.78
N MET A 163 11.72 8.16 -12.81
CA MET A 163 12.70 9.09 -12.20
C MET A 163 12.69 10.47 -12.86
N GLN A 164 12.59 10.56 -14.19
CA GLN A 164 12.49 11.83 -14.90
C GLN A 164 11.21 12.60 -14.54
N MET A 165 10.05 11.92 -14.48
CA MET A 165 8.81 12.54 -13.99
C MET A 165 8.96 13.02 -12.54
N LEU A 166 9.60 12.23 -11.69
CA LEU A 166 9.84 12.55 -10.28
C LEU A 166 11.01 13.51 -10.05
N ALA A 167 11.73 13.94 -11.08
CA ALA A 167 12.70 15.04 -10.95
C ALA A 167 11.99 16.36 -10.61
N ASN A 168 10.77 16.55 -11.12
CA ASN A 168 9.94 17.73 -10.91
C ASN A 168 9.32 17.74 -9.50
N ALA A 169 9.41 18.89 -8.81
CA ALA A 169 8.96 19.02 -7.42
C ALA A 169 7.45 18.77 -7.26
N ASP A 170 6.63 19.29 -8.17
CA ASP A 170 5.17 19.12 -8.14
C ASP A 170 4.77 17.65 -8.32
N SER A 171 5.45 16.93 -9.22
CA SER A 171 5.21 15.49 -9.45
C SER A 171 5.57 14.61 -8.25
N ARG A 172 6.56 15.00 -7.43
CA ARG A 172 6.84 14.32 -6.15
C ARG A 172 5.70 14.48 -5.16
N LEU A 173 5.07 15.66 -5.13
CA LEU A 173 3.93 15.92 -4.24
C LEU A 173 2.67 15.18 -4.70
N SER A 174 2.49 14.99 -6.02
CA SER A 174 1.35 14.25 -6.60
C SER A 174 1.29 12.77 -6.24
N LEU A 175 2.42 12.11 -5.93
CA LEU A 175 2.40 10.71 -5.49
C LEU A 175 1.81 10.56 -4.08
N ASN A 176 0.93 9.56 -3.89
CA ASN A 176 0.51 9.12 -2.56
C ASN A 176 1.67 8.41 -1.82
N LEU A 177 1.62 8.38 -0.48
CA LEU A 177 2.64 7.79 0.38
C LEU A 177 2.93 6.32 0.03
N GLU A 178 1.89 5.55 -0.28
CA GLU A 178 2.00 4.13 -0.66
C GLU A 178 2.79 3.95 -1.97
N GLN A 179 2.55 4.80 -2.96
CA GLN A 179 3.24 4.78 -4.25
C GLN A 179 4.73 5.15 -4.10
N ARG A 180 5.02 6.17 -3.28
CA ARG A 180 6.40 6.55 -2.92
C ARG A 180 7.12 5.38 -2.22
N PHE A 181 6.46 4.75 -1.25
CA PHE A 181 7.01 3.62 -0.52
C PHE A 181 7.25 2.40 -1.43
N TYR A 182 6.32 2.09 -2.34
CA TYR A 182 6.49 1.02 -3.32
C TYR A 182 7.71 1.28 -4.21
N LEU A 183 7.80 2.46 -4.83
CA LEU A 183 8.92 2.79 -5.72
C LEU A 183 10.28 2.75 -4.99
N GLN A 184 10.32 3.20 -3.73
CA GLN A 184 11.50 3.09 -2.89
C GLN A 184 11.87 1.61 -2.64
N GLN A 185 10.92 0.80 -2.16
CA GLN A 185 11.16 -0.64 -1.91
C GLN A 185 11.47 -1.43 -3.18
N PHE A 186 10.96 -1.02 -4.34
CA PHE A 186 11.26 -1.62 -5.64
C PHE A 186 12.76 -1.57 -5.92
N VAL A 187 13.36 -0.38 -5.79
CA VAL A 187 14.78 -0.12 -6.06
C VAL A 187 15.68 -0.59 -4.92
N GLU A 188 15.26 -0.45 -3.66
CA GLU A 188 16.05 -0.85 -2.49
C GLU A 188 16.07 -2.37 -2.26
N ARG A 189 14.96 -3.05 -2.58
CA ARG A 189 14.70 -4.40 -2.08
C ARG A 189 14.14 -5.37 -3.11
N TYR A 190 12.96 -5.10 -3.69
CA TYR A 190 12.25 -6.12 -4.46
C TYR A 190 13.02 -6.57 -5.70
N LEU A 191 13.46 -5.64 -6.55
CA LEU A 191 14.26 -5.98 -7.73
C LEU A 191 15.66 -6.50 -7.32
N PRO A 192 16.44 -5.84 -6.43
CA PRO A 192 17.73 -6.38 -5.98
C PRO A 192 17.66 -7.79 -5.38
N ASP A 193 16.67 -8.10 -4.55
CA ASP A 193 16.55 -9.39 -3.88
C ASP A 193 16.17 -10.50 -4.88
N SER A 194 15.26 -10.24 -5.83
CA SER A 194 14.94 -11.16 -6.92
C SER A 194 16.16 -11.50 -7.79
N LEU A 195 16.93 -10.49 -8.23
CA LEU A 195 18.14 -10.72 -9.03
C LEU A 195 19.23 -11.46 -8.23
N GLN A 196 19.43 -11.09 -6.96
CA GLN A 196 20.37 -11.79 -6.08
C GLN A 196 19.96 -13.24 -5.79
N ALA A 197 18.66 -13.52 -5.64
CA ALA A 197 18.14 -14.87 -5.43
C ALA A 197 18.38 -15.76 -6.67
N TYR A 198 18.18 -15.23 -7.87
CA TYR A 198 18.50 -15.93 -9.13
C TYR A 198 20.00 -16.21 -9.27
N LEU A 199 20.86 -15.20 -9.03
CA LEU A 199 22.32 -15.37 -9.15
C LEU A 199 22.91 -16.36 -8.13
N LYS A 200 22.27 -16.55 -6.97
CA LYS A 200 22.66 -17.57 -5.98
C LYS A 200 22.43 -19.01 -6.45
N VAL A 201 21.57 -19.24 -7.45
CA VAL A 201 21.38 -20.56 -8.05
C VAL A 201 22.57 -20.83 -9.00
N PRO A 202 23.29 -21.96 -8.87
CA PRO A 202 24.37 -22.30 -9.80
C PRO A 202 23.88 -22.33 -11.25
N ALA A 203 24.63 -21.73 -12.17
CA ALA A 203 24.19 -21.54 -13.56
C ALA A 203 23.64 -22.81 -14.24
N GLN A 204 24.31 -23.95 -14.04
CA GLN A 204 23.91 -25.27 -14.55
C GLN A 204 22.54 -25.74 -14.03
N ALA A 205 22.10 -25.31 -12.84
CA ALA A 205 20.84 -25.72 -12.24
C ALA A 205 19.65 -24.80 -12.62
N ARG A 206 19.88 -23.63 -13.21
CA ARG A 206 18.84 -22.59 -13.39
C ARG A 206 17.72 -22.97 -14.35
N CYS A 207 18.05 -23.79 -15.36
CA CYS A 207 17.12 -24.25 -16.39
C CYS A 207 16.55 -25.65 -16.10
N ASP A 208 17.29 -26.49 -15.37
CA ASP A 208 16.96 -27.91 -15.23
C ASP A 208 16.37 -28.26 -13.86
N GLN A 209 16.74 -27.53 -12.80
CA GLN A 209 16.25 -27.80 -11.46
C GLN A 209 14.91 -27.10 -11.21
N VAL A 210 13.87 -27.92 -11.02
CA VAL A 210 12.58 -27.46 -10.48
C VAL A 210 12.74 -27.06 -9.02
N ILE A 211 12.26 -25.86 -8.66
CA ILE A 211 12.36 -25.32 -7.29
C ILE A 211 10.97 -25.27 -6.62
N VAL A 212 9.97 -24.70 -7.30
CA VAL A 212 8.61 -24.47 -6.75
C VAL A 212 7.59 -24.66 -7.87
N GLU A 213 6.46 -25.33 -7.62
CA GLU A 213 5.32 -25.42 -8.55
C GLU A 213 5.67 -25.87 -9.99
N ASN A 214 6.62 -26.81 -10.15
CA ASN A 214 7.17 -27.23 -11.46
C ASN A 214 7.86 -26.10 -12.26
N LYS A 215 8.22 -24.99 -11.62
CA LYS A 215 8.99 -23.88 -12.21
C LYS A 215 10.46 -24.02 -11.86
N THR A 216 11.31 -23.74 -12.85
CA THR A 216 12.77 -23.63 -12.72
C THR A 216 13.16 -22.24 -12.22
N ALA A 217 14.42 -22.02 -11.85
CA ALA A 217 14.88 -20.70 -11.39
C ALA A 217 14.62 -19.59 -12.43
N LEU A 218 14.84 -19.91 -13.71
CA LEU A 218 14.62 -19.01 -14.83
C LEU A 218 13.13 -18.70 -15.04
N MET A 219 12.25 -19.71 -15.00
CA MET A 219 10.80 -19.49 -15.09
C MET A 219 10.26 -18.66 -13.92
N LEU A 220 10.79 -18.89 -12.71
CA LEU A 220 10.41 -18.14 -11.52
C LEU A 220 10.88 -16.67 -11.63
N LEU A 221 12.10 -16.41 -12.10
CA LEU A 221 12.57 -15.06 -12.35
C LEU A 221 11.68 -14.34 -13.38
N LYS A 222 11.39 -14.95 -14.54
CA LYS A 222 10.50 -14.36 -15.56
C LYS A 222 9.14 -13.97 -14.97
N SER A 223 8.53 -14.87 -14.19
CA SER A 223 7.26 -14.61 -13.51
C SER A 223 7.35 -13.45 -12.49
N GLN A 224 8.48 -13.27 -11.81
CA GLN A 224 8.70 -12.14 -10.90
C GLN A 224 8.92 -10.83 -11.65
N LEU A 225 9.69 -10.83 -12.73
CA LEU A 225 9.94 -9.64 -13.55
C LEU A 225 8.64 -9.12 -14.18
N ILE A 226 7.75 -10.00 -14.66
CA ILE A 226 6.42 -9.60 -15.17
C ILE A 226 5.59 -8.89 -14.08
N LEU A 227 5.56 -9.43 -12.86
CA LEU A 227 4.82 -8.82 -11.74
C LEU A 227 5.41 -7.45 -11.33
N LEU A 228 6.74 -7.35 -11.28
CA LEU A 228 7.45 -6.11 -10.99
C LEU A 228 7.20 -5.05 -12.08
N GLN A 229 7.23 -5.45 -13.35
CA GLN A 229 6.95 -4.60 -14.51
C GLN A 229 5.51 -4.06 -14.49
N GLN A 230 4.53 -4.91 -14.14
CA GLN A 230 3.13 -4.51 -14.02
C GLN A 230 2.92 -3.46 -12.92
N GLY A 231 3.47 -3.68 -11.72
CA GLY A 231 3.37 -2.70 -10.62
C GLY A 231 4.07 -1.38 -10.95
N LEU A 232 5.23 -1.42 -11.62
CA LEU A 232 5.91 -0.22 -12.08
C LEU A 232 5.10 0.54 -13.15
N GLN A 233 4.44 -0.18 -14.07
CA GLN A 233 3.57 0.41 -15.09
C GLN A 233 2.32 1.08 -14.49
N GLU A 234 1.68 0.48 -13.47
CA GLU A 234 0.53 1.06 -12.76
C GLU A 234 0.90 2.40 -12.09
N HIS A 235 2.09 2.47 -11.48
CA HIS A 235 2.60 3.73 -10.94
C HIS A 235 3.04 4.73 -12.02
N GLU A 236 3.53 4.26 -13.17
CA GLU A 236 3.82 5.12 -14.34
C GLU A 236 2.55 5.77 -14.89
N SER A 237 1.45 5.02 -15.05
CA SER A 237 0.18 5.57 -15.55
C SER A 237 -0.43 6.58 -14.58
N HIS A 238 -0.41 6.31 -13.27
CA HIS A 238 -0.91 7.29 -12.28
C HIS A 238 -0.10 8.60 -12.25
N LEU A 239 1.21 8.56 -12.52
CA LEU A 239 2.00 9.78 -12.68
C LEU A 239 1.59 10.60 -13.91
N GLN A 240 1.29 9.92 -15.02
CA GLN A 240 0.82 10.56 -16.26
C GLN A 240 -0.59 11.14 -16.10
N GLU A 241 -1.51 10.42 -15.45
CA GLU A 241 -2.85 10.90 -15.11
C GLU A 241 -2.76 12.20 -14.30
N ASN A 242 -2.03 12.20 -13.18
CA ASN A 242 -1.84 13.41 -12.36
C ASN A 242 -1.23 14.59 -13.15
N ALA A 243 -0.25 14.34 -14.02
CA ALA A 243 0.34 15.39 -14.86
C ALA A 243 -0.66 15.97 -15.88
N THR A 244 -1.49 15.12 -16.50
CA THR A 244 -2.52 15.56 -17.44
C THR A 244 -3.67 16.32 -16.74
N GLU A 245 -4.07 15.90 -15.54
CA GLU A 245 -5.04 16.64 -14.72
C GLU A 245 -4.55 18.06 -14.37
N GLN A 246 -3.28 18.22 -14.00
CA GLN A 246 -2.70 19.54 -13.72
C GLN A 246 -2.75 20.46 -14.94
N LEU A 247 -2.45 19.95 -16.15
CA LEU A 247 -2.56 20.72 -17.40
C LEU A 247 -4.01 21.13 -17.69
N VAL A 248 -4.97 20.23 -17.50
CA VAL A 248 -6.41 20.51 -17.68
C VAL A 248 -6.90 21.56 -16.67
N GLN A 249 -6.43 21.54 -15.42
CA GLN A 249 -6.75 22.55 -14.42
C GLN A 249 -6.17 23.92 -14.79
N GLN A 250 -4.93 23.99 -15.29
CA GLN A 250 -4.32 25.22 -15.78
C GLN A 250 -5.11 25.81 -16.98
N GLN A 251 -5.52 24.97 -17.93
CA GLN A 251 -6.36 25.40 -19.06
C GLN A 251 -7.67 26.04 -18.58
N ARG A 252 -8.43 25.35 -17.70
CA ARG A 252 -9.70 25.85 -17.15
C ARG A 252 -9.53 27.18 -16.41
N PHE A 253 -8.42 27.37 -15.71
CA PHE A 253 -8.10 28.62 -15.02
C PHE A 253 -7.84 29.78 -16.01
N LEU A 254 -7.15 29.51 -17.12
CA LEU A 254 -6.92 30.51 -18.18
C LEU A 254 -8.22 30.91 -18.87
N GLU A 255 -9.08 29.94 -19.20
CA GLU A 255 -10.41 30.17 -19.76
C GLU A 255 -11.28 31.02 -18.82
N ALA A 256 -11.34 30.67 -17.54
CA ALA A 256 -12.08 31.43 -16.53
C ALA A 256 -11.57 32.88 -16.38
N LYS A 257 -10.24 33.10 -16.48
CA LYS A 257 -9.66 34.45 -16.46
C LYS A 257 -10.01 35.27 -17.69
N GLN A 258 -10.01 34.68 -18.90
CA GLN A 258 -10.37 35.40 -20.12
C GLN A 258 -11.82 35.91 -20.09
N VAL A 259 -12.75 35.13 -19.53
CA VAL A 259 -14.15 35.54 -19.34
C VAL A 259 -14.29 36.69 -18.33
N GLN A 260 -13.37 36.81 -17.35
CA GLN A 260 -13.40 37.84 -16.31
C GLN A 260 -12.72 39.16 -16.67
N ILE A 261 -12.15 39.32 -17.87
CA ILE A 261 -11.66 40.62 -18.34
C ILE A 261 -12.83 41.33 -19.04
N PRO A 262 -13.54 42.27 -18.39
CA PRO A 262 -14.59 43.03 -19.08
C PRO A 262 -13.94 43.84 -20.21
N ARG A 263 -14.56 43.80 -21.39
CA ARG A 263 -14.24 44.69 -22.53
C ARG A 263 -14.53 46.14 -22.16
N SER A 264 -13.60 46.76 -21.44
CA SER A 264 -13.59 48.16 -21.03
C SER A 264 -13.03 49.04 -22.15
N SER A 265 -13.57 48.87 -23.36
CA SER A 265 -13.19 49.62 -24.55
C SER A 265 -14.29 49.49 -25.62
N ASN A 266 -15.36 50.27 -25.45
CA ASN A 266 -16.19 50.86 -26.51
C ASN A 266 -17.29 51.71 -25.87
N LEU A 267 -16.84 52.81 -25.25
CA LEU A 267 -17.63 54.02 -25.09
C LEU A 267 -16.83 55.15 -25.75
N ASP A 268 -17.56 55.91 -26.56
CA ASP A 268 -17.22 57.24 -27.10
C ASP A 268 -16.09 57.34 -28.14
N LEU A 269 -16.51 57.27 -29.42
CA LEU A 269 -16.26 58.31 -30.44
C LEU A 269 -17.34 58.27 -31.53
#